data_AF-Q8RPA6-F1
#
_entry.id   AF-Q8RPA6-F1
#
_cell.length_a   1.000
_cell.length_b   1.000
_cell.length_c   1.000
_cell.angle_alpha   90.00
_cell.angle_beta   90.00
_cell.angle_gamma   90.00
#
_symmetry.space_group_name_H-M   'P 1'
#
loop_
_entity.id
_entity.type
_entity.pdbx_description
1 polymer ?
#
loop_
_entity_poly.entity_id
_entity_poly.type
_entity_poly.pdbx_seq_one_letter_code
_entity_poly.pdbx_strand_id
1 'polypeptide(L)'
;SRERVFIVSIRKDIDNGSFKFKEGNDNLVTLESITENFVDEKYYCKDNSYLKSFLNKVNKRVCKDKEPSKFGLMRVGTIKNPHMLQMNRRVFSELGASPTLVTGSDSIPKIIQCKVRKLTPLECWRLVGFTSEDYWLVRKALEEQFYNGKDCTDTQMYKMAGNSIVIQVAESIIESLKGILY
;
A
#
# COMPACT_ATOMS: atom_id res chain seq x y z
N SER A 1 -12.91 0.37 -0.66
CA SER A 1 -14.32 0.71 -0.43
C SER A 1 -14.71 0.30 0.99
N ARG A 2 -15.35 1.19 1.74
CA ARG A 2 -15.79 0.96 3.13
C ARG A 2 -17.16 1.62 3.32
N GLU A 3 -18.22 0.85 3.09
CA GLU A 3 -19.60 1.32 3.27
C GLU A 3 -19.99 1.25 4.75
N ARG A 4 -20.59 2.34 5.25
CA ARG A 4 -21.05 2.48 6.64
C ARG A 4 -22.35 3.28 6.66
N VAL A 5 -23.21 2.96 7.62
CA VAL A 5 -24.44 3.70 7.89
C VAL A 5 -24.14 4.76 8.94
N PHE A 6 -24.49 6.02 8.65
CA PHE A 6 -24.36 7.13 9.58
C PHE A 6 -25.75 7.60 9.98
N ILE A 7 -25.97 7.79 11.29
CA ILE A 7 -27.21 8.33 11.84
C ILE A 7 -26.87 9.65 12.50
N VAL A 8 -27.56 10.72 12.09
CA VAL A 8 -27.38 12.07 12.62
C VAL A 8 -28.69 12.49 13.26
N SER A 9 -28.63 12.87 14.54
CA SER A 9 -29.80 13.31 15.31
C SER A 9 -29.54 14.72 15.83
N ILE A 10 -30.43 15.66 15.51
CA ILE A 10 -30.36 17.05 15.92
C ILE A 10 -31.52 17.33 16.87
N ARG A 11 -31.26 18.12 17.93
CA ARG A 11 -32.29 18.46 18.92
C ARG A 11 -33.31 19.41 18.29
N LYS A 12 -34.60 19.15 18.49
CA LYS A 12 -35.70 19.83 17.76
C LYS A 12 -35.76 21.36 17.92
N ASP A 13 -35.29 21.88 19.04
CA ASP A 13 -35.27 23.31 19.36
C ASP A 13 -34.18 24.09 18.62
N ILE A 14 -33.13 23.41 18.15
CA ILE A 14 -32.04 24.01 17.35
C ILE A 14 -32.08 23.56 15.89
N ASP A 15 -32.92 22.58 15.56
CA ASP A 15 -33.01 22.03 14.22
C ASP A 15 -33.76 23.00 13.30
N ASN A 16 -33.04 23.51 12.30
CA ASN A 16 -33.59 24.37 11.25
C ASN A 16 -33.94 23.59 9.97
N GLY A 17 -33.83 22.25 9.98
CA GLY A 17 -34.15 21.37 8.85
C GLY A 17 -33.19 21.48 7.66
N SER A 18 -32.05 22.16 7.83
CA SER A 18 -31.09 22.40 6.73
C SER A 18 -30.02 21.33 6.57
N PHE A 19 -29.89 20.39 7.52
CA PHE A 19 -28.88 19.33 7.46
C PHE A 19 -29.03 18.50 6.19
N LYS A 20 -27.93 18.37 5.44
CA LYS A 20 -27.81 17.44 4.33
C LYS A 20 -26.42 16.82 4.35
N PHE A 21 -26.33 15.53 4.02
CA PHE A 21 -25.05 14.91 3.75
C PHE A 21 -24.47 15.53 2.48
N LYS A 22 -23.20 15.97 2.53
CA LYS A 22 -22.49 16.40 1.32
C LYS A 22 -22.26 15.21 0.40
N GLU A 23 -22.33 15.45 -0.89
CA GLU A 23 -21.90 14.48 -1.89
C GLU A 23 -20.39 14.22 -1.74
N GLY A 24 -19.99 12.98 -2.01
CA GLY A 24 -18.58 12.60 -1.97
C GLY A 24 -17.80 13.26 -3.11
N ASN A 25 -16.51 13.46 -2.88
CA ASN A 25 -15.59 13.89 -3.93
C ASN A 25 -14.98 12.67 -4.61
N ASP A 26 -14.83 12.70 -5.94
CA ASP A 26 -14.20 11.63 -6.74
C ASP A 26 -12.66 11.57 -6.62
N ASN A 27 -12.11 12.16 -5.56
CA ASN A 27 -10.66 12.17 -5.34
C ASN A 27 -10.18 10.77 -4.94
N LEU A 28 -9.71 10.03 -5.93
CA LEU A 28 -9.17 8.69 -5.75
C LEU A 28 -7.82 8.74 -5.06
N VAL A 29 -7.78 8.32 -3.79
CA VAL A 29 -6.52 8.03 -3.09
C VAL A 29 -6.01 6.67 -3.57
N THR A 30 -4.89 6.66 -4.27
CA THR A 30 -4.28 5.43 -4.78
C THR A 30 -3.44 4.75 -3.70
N LEU A 31 -3.30 3.42 -3.78
CA LEU A 31 -2.41 2.68 -2.87
C LEU A 31 -0.97 3.22 -2.94
N GLU A 32 -0.50 3.58 -4.13
CA GLU A 32 0.83 4.15 -4.34
C GLU A 32 1.07 5.42 -3.49
N SER A 33 0.05 6.29 -3.39
CA SER A 33 0.14 7.54 -2.62
C SER A 33 0.25 7.34 -1.11
N ILE A 34 -0.22 6.20 -0.58
CA ILE A 34 -0.21 5.91 0.85
C ILE A 34 0.96 5.02 1.26
N THR A 35 1.49 4.21 0.32
CA THR A 35 2.50 3.20 0.61
C THR A 35 3.86 3.78 0.95
N GLU A 36 4.57 3.09 1.84
CA GLU A 36 5.92 3.46 2.25
C GLU A 36 6.96 2.99 1.23
N ASN A 37 8.00 3.80 1.01
CA ASN A 37 9.12 3.48 0.13
C ASN A 37 9.98 2.33 0.68
N PHE A 38 10.12 2.27 2.00
CA PHE A 38 10.94 1.28 2.70
C PHE A 38 10.05 0.53 3.68
N VAL A 39 9.92 -0.78 3.49
CA VAL A 39 9.05 -1.64 4.29
C VAL A 39 9.86 -2.78 4.87
N ASP A 40 9.74 -2.98 6.18
CA ASP A 40 10.39 -4.06 6.91
C ASP A 40 9.97 -5.45 6.38
N GLU A 41 10.92 -6.38 6.33
CA GLU A 41 10.71 -7.76 5.87
C GLU A 41 9.60 -8.49 6.63
N LYS A 42 9.35 -8.13 7.90
CA LYS A 42 8.27 -8.73 8.72
C LYS A 42 6.88 -8.57 8.11
N TYR A 43 6.67 -7.56 7.27
CA TYR A 43 5.39 -7.32 6.61
C TYR A 43 5.21 -8.12 5.30
N TYR A 44 6.27 -8.74 4.79
CA TYR A 44 6.19 -9.60 3.61
C TYR A 44 5.58 -10.95 3.97
N CYS A 45 4.80 -11.48 3.04
CA CYS A 45 4.18 -12.78 3.23
C CYS A 45 5.25 -13.87 3.19
N LYS A 46 5.25 -14.74 4.21
CA LYS A 46 6.15 -15.90 4.27
C LYS A 46 5.90 -16.87 3.11
N ASP A 47 6.97 -17.47 2.63
CA ASP A 47 6.91 -18.46 1.56
C ASP A 47 6.03 -19.65 1.93
N ASN A 48 5.08 -19.97 1.05
CA ASN A 48 4.25 -21.16 1.12
C ASN A 48 3.84 -21.60 -0.29
N SER A 49 3.30 -22.82 -0.43
CA SER A 49 2.95 -23.41 -1.73
C SER A 49 1.90 -22.59 -2.50
N TYR A 50 0.91 -22.03 -1.81
CA TYR A 50 -0.14 -21.20 -2.41
C TYR A 50 0.44 -19.88 -2.94
N LEU A 51 1.29 -19.22 -2.16
CA LEU A 51 1.96 -17.99 -2.56
C LEU A 51 2.88 -18.23 -3.76
N LYS A 52 3.64 -19.33 -3.76
CA LYS A 52 4.47 -19.74 -4.91
C LYS A 52 3.63 -19.94 -6.17
N SER A 53 2.49 -20.63 -6.06
CA SER A 53 1.57 -20.83 -7.19
C SER A 53 1.01 -19.51 -7.73
N PHE A 54 0.61 -18.60 -6.84
CA PHE A 54 0.16 -17.25 -7.20
C PHE A 54 1.27 -16.45 -7.90
N LEU A 55 2.46 -16.39 -7.30
CA LEU A 55 3.62 -15.68 -7.85
C LEU A 55 4.02 -16.23 -9.21
N ASN A 56 4.00 -17.55 -9.41
CA ASN A 56 4.26 -18.15 -10.71
C ASN A 56 3.27 -17.67 -11.78
N LYS A 57 1.97 -17.57 -11.46
CA LYS A 57 0.96 -17.03 -12.39
C LYS A 57 1.20 -15.55 -12.69
N VAL A 58 1.55 -14.75 -11.68
CA VAL A 58 1.87 -13.33 -11.84
C VAL A 58 3.12 -13.16 -12.72
N ASN A 59 4.20 -13.90 -12.42
CA ASN A 59 5.45 -13.87 -13.17
C ASN A 59 5.24 -14.25 -14.65
N LYS A 60 4.38 -15.23 -14.96
CA LYS A 60 4.00 -15.56 -16.34
C LYS A 60 3.31 -14.39 -17.06
N ARG A 61 2.36 -13.72 -16.40
CA ARG A 61 1.71 -12.51 -16.94
C ARG A 61 2.68 -11.36 -17.16
N VAL A 62 3.61 -11.14 -16.23
CA VAL A 62 4.70 -10.16 -16.36
C VAL A 62 5.55 -10.46 -17.60
N CYS A 63 5.78 -11.75 -17.88
CA CYS A 63 6.47 -12.21 -19.09
C CYS A 63 5.59 -12.17 -20.36
N LYS A 64 4.33 -11.73 -20.28
CA LYS A 64 3.33 -11.79 -21.35
C LYS A 64 3.17 -13.20 -21.94
N ASP A 65 3.27 -14.21 -21.07
CA ASP A 65 3.21 -15.63 -21.44
C ASP A 65 4.19 -16.03 -22.55
N LYS A 66 5.30 -15.28 -22.68
CA LYS A 66 6.36 -15.60 -23.64
C LYS A 66 7.05 -16.88 -23.24
N GLU A 67 7.34 -17.71 -24.24
CA GLU A 67 8.21 -18.86 -24.05
C GLU A 67 9.68 -18.43 -23.87
N PRO A 68 10.48 -19.22 -23.14
CA PRO A 68 11.91 -19.01 -23.05
C PRO A 68 12.58 -19.07 -24.42
N SER A 69 13.70 -18.35 -24.58
CA SER A 69 14.55 -18.51 -25.76
C SER A 69 15.14 -19.92 -25.86
N LYS A 70 15.83 -20.24 -26.97
CA LYS A 70 16.61 -21.48 -27.12
C LYS A 70 17.55 -21.77 -25.93
N PHE A 71 18.02 -20.72 -25.26
CA PHE A 71 18.91 -20.80 -24.10
C PHE A 71 18.18 -20.67 -22.76
N GLY A 72 16.84 -20.77 -22.74
CA GLY A 72 16.03 -20.61 -21.55
C GLY A 72 15.85 -19.16 -21.07
N LEU A 73 16.32 -18.16 -21.83
CA LEU A 73 16.26 -16.76 -21.40
C LEU A 73 14.83 -16.22 -21.51
N MET A 74 14.33 -15.59 -20.44
CA MET A 74 13.03 -14.93 -20.41
C MET A 74 13.19 -13.42 -20.23
N ARG A 75 13.18 -12.68 -21.34
CA ARG A 75 13.29 -11.20 -21.32
C ARG A 75 11.93 -10.55 -21.11
N VAL A 76 11.79 -9.84 -19.99
CA VAL A 76 10.56 -9.12 -19.61
C VAL A 76 10.49 -7.76 -20.29
N GLY A 77 11.60 -7.03 -20.33
CA GLY A 77 11.58 -5.63 -20.79
C GLY A 77 12.93 -5.02 -21.08
N THR A 78 12.89 -3.70 -21.30
CA THR A 78 14.07 -2.86 -21.55
C THR A 78 13.93 -1.55 -20.79
N ILE A 79 14.94 -1.19 -20.00
CA ILE A 79 15.05 0.10 -19.33
C ILE A 79 15.48 1.14 -20.37
N LYS A 80 14.69 2.19 -20.55
CA LYS A 80 15.01 3.30 -21.48
C LYS A 80 15.92 4.30 -20.78
N ASN A 81 17.23 4.02 -20.76
CA ASN A 81 18.26 4.95 -20.29
C ASN A 81 19.27 5.21 -21.42
N PRO A 82 19.37 6.46 -21.94
CA PRO A 82 20.27 6.78 -23.05
C PRO A 82 21.75 6.53 -22.74
N HIS A 83 22.16 6.62 -21.47
CA HIS A 83 23.56 6.44 -21.04
C HIS A 83 24.00 4.96 -20.94
N MET A 84 23.06 4.02 -21.05
CA MET A 84 23.37 2.59 -20.96
C MET A 84 23.58 1.96 -22.34
N LEU A 85 24.57 1.09 -22.49
CA LEU A 85 24.68 0.22 -23.66
C LEU A 85 23.44 -0.67 -23.81
N GLN A 86 23.07 -0.99 -25.05
CA GLN A 86 21.84 -1.76 -25.33
C GLN A 86 21.78 -3.09 -24.56
N MET A 87 22.92 -3.78 -24.41
CA MET A 87 22.98 -5.06 -23.71
C MET A 87 22.64 -4.93 -22.21
N ASN A 88 22.94 -3.78 -21.59
CA ASN A 88 22.79 -3.52 -20.15
C ASN A 88 21.36 -3.08 -19.79
N ARG A 89 20.56 -2.68 -20.78
CA ARG A 89 19.17 -2.22 -20.62
C ARG A 89 18.16 -3.36 -20.42
N ARG A 90 18.58 -4.62 -20.60
CA ARG A 90 17.68 -5.78 -20.60
C ARG A 90 17.31 -6.21 -19.18
N VAL A 91 16.03 -6.51 -18.97
CA VAL A 91 15.51 -7.07 -17.71
C VAL A 91 14.94 -8.46 -17.96
N PHE A 92 15.31 -9.40 -17.09
CA PHE A 92 14.96 -10.82 -17.19
C PHE A 92 14.02 -11.25 -16.06
N SER A 93 13.26 -12.31 -16.29
CA SER A 93 12.44 -12.96 -15.27
C SER A 93 13.26 -14.01 -14.50
N GLU A 94 12.93 -14.20 -13.22
CA GLU A 94 13.46 -15.29 -12.39
C GLU A 94 13.00 -16.69 -12.83
N LEU A 95 12.01 -16.80 -13.72
CA LEU A 95 11.57 -18.08 -14.29
C LEU A 95 12.50 -18.61 -15.39
N GLY A 96 13.35 -17.75 -15.96
CA GLY A 96 14.27 -18.10 -17.04
C GLY A 96 15.71 -18.33 -16.57
N ALA A 97 16.56 -18.74 -17.50
CA ALA A 97 18.00 -18.83 -17.28
C ALA A 97 18.65 -17.43 -17.20
N SER A 98 19.79 -17.35 -16.50
CA SER A 98 20.63 -16.15 -16.51
C SER A 98 21.30 -15.96 -17.88
N PRO A 99 21.42 -14.73 -18.40
CA PRO A 99 22.29 -14.46 -19.53
C PRO A 99 23.77 -14.61 -19.13
N THR A 100 24.65 -14.68 -20.13
CA THR A 100 26.10 -14.71 -19.95
C THR A 100 26.58 -13.53 -19.12
N LEU A 101 27.33 -13.82 -18.06
CA LEU A 101 28.06 -12.82 -17.28
C LEU A 101 29.28 -12.36 -18.09
N VAL A 102 29.49 -11.05 -18.16
CA VAL A 102 30.68 -10.47 -18.77
C VAL A 102 31.40 -9.61 -17.73
N THR A 103 32.66 -9.32 -17.97
CA THR A 103 33.57 -8.67 -17.00
C THR A 103 33.30 -7.18 -16.77
N GLY A 104 32.41 -6.56 -17.56
CA GLY A 104 32.03 -5.16 -17.40
C GLY A 104 31.12 -4.93 -16.20
N SER A 105 31.41 -3.91 -15.39
CA SER A 105 30.63 -3.53 -14.19
C SER A 105 29.15 -3.30 -14.49
N ASP A 106 28.83 -2.68 -15.64
CA ASP A 106 27.44 -2.34 -16.01
C ASP A 106 26.65 -3.50 -16.60
N SER A 107 27.33 -4.62 -16.83
CA SER A 107 26.81 -5.78 -17.54
C SER A 107 26.17 -6.83 -16.64
N ILE A 108 26.05 -6.52 -15.35
CA ILE A 108 25.35 -7.36 -14.38
C ILE A 108 23.88 -7.53 -14.82
N PRO A 109 23.39 -8.78 -14.93
CA PRO A 109 22.00 -9.05 -15.30
C PRO A 109 21.02 -8.42 -14.32
N LYS A 110 19.95 -7.83 -14.86
CA LYS A 110 18.89 -7.22 -14.07
C LYS A 110 17.68 -8.15 -14.11
N ILE A 111 17.17 -8.50 -12.94
CA ILE A 111 15.98 -9.33 -12.80
C ILE A 111 14.82 -8.51 -12.25
N ILE A 112 13.61 -8.88 -12.63
CA ILE A 112 12.40 -8.44 -11.95
C ILE A 112 11.96 -9.52 -10.97
N GLN A 113 11.68 -9.13 -9.73
CA GLN A 113 11.15 -10.01 -8.70
C GLN A 113 9.83 -9.45 -8.17
N CYS A 114 8.83 -10.31 -8.07
CA CYS A 114 7.54 -9.95 -7.49
C CYS A 114 7.48 -10.44 -6.04
N LYS A 115 7.21 -9.53 -5.11
CA LYS A 115 6.99 -9.87 -3.69
C LYS A 115 5.58 -9.47 -3.28
N VAL A 116 4.99 -10.27 -2.40
CA VAL A 116 3.67 -9.97 -1.80
C VAL A 116 3.88 -9.58 -0.35
N ARG A 117 3.28 -8.46 0.06
CA ARG A 117 3.30 -7.99 1.44
C ARG A 117 1.93 -7.54 1.89
N LYS A 118 1.79 -7.41 3.20
CA LYS A 118 0.67 -6.71 3.82
C LYS A 118 0.94 -5.21 3.83
N LEU A 119 -0.11 -4.40 3.90
CA LEU A 119 0.03 -3.00 4.25
C LEU A 119 0.55 -2.92 5.69
N THR A 120 1.44 -1.95 5.98
CA THR A 120 1.92 -1.68 7.34
C THR A 120 0.81 -1.04 8.18
N PRO A 121 0.96 -0.97 9.53
CA PRO A 121 0.00 -0.26 10.34
C PRO A 121 -0.06 1.23 9.98
N LEU A 122 1.08 1.86 9.67
CA LEU A 122 1.12 3.27 9.23
C LEU A 122 0.35 3.48 7.93
N GLU A 123 0.55 2.62 6.93
CA GLU A 123 -0.20 2.67 5.66
C GLU A 123 -1.71 2.51 5.89
N CYS A 124 -2.11 1.66 6.84
CA CYS A 124 -3.53 1.51 7.23
C CYS A 124 -4.10 2.77 7.90
N TRP A 125 -3.30 3.48 8.72
CA TRP A 125 -3.70 4.74 9.35
C TRP A 125 -3.87 5.85 8.33
N ARG A 126 -2.94 5.97 7.37
CA ARG A 126 -3.06 6.89 6.24
C ARG A 126 -4.30 6.61 5.40
N LEU A 127 -4.64 5.33 5.19
CA LEU A 127 -5.82 4.92 4.42
C LEU A 127 -7.13 5.38 5.05
N VAL A 128 -7.22 5.49 6.37
CA VAL A 128 -8.40 6.04 7.05
C VAL A 128 -8.35 7.55 7.24
N GLY A 129 -7.25 8.20 6.81
CA GLY A 129 -7.10 9.65 6.76
C GLY A 129 -6.23 10.26 7.86
N PHE A 130 -5.66 9.47 8.78
CA PHE A 130 -4.77 10.01 9.83
C PHE A 130 -3.41 10.42 9.26
N THR A 131 -2.79 11.41 9.91
CA THR A 131 -1.43 11.84 9.58
C THR A 131 -0.40 10.83 10.07
N SER A 132 0.83 10.92 9.57
CA SER A 132 1.91 10.04 10.04
C SER A 132 2.30 10.40 11.48
N GLU A 133 2.18 11.68 11.82
CA GLU A 133 2.44 12.26 13.13
C GLU A 133 1.46 11.67 14.16
N ASP A 134 0.16 11.64 13.87
CA ASP A 134 -0.86 11.02 14.75
C ASP A 134 -0.52 9.56 15.04
N TYR A 135 -0.15 8.82 14.00
CA TYR A 135 0.23 7.41 14.12
C TYR A 135 1.42 7.22 15.07
N TRP A 136 2.49 8.00 14.91
CA TRP A 136 3.69 7.86 15.73
C TRP A 136 3.47 8.31 17.18
N LEU A 137 2.66 9.35 17.41
CA LEU A 137 2.27 9.78 18.74
C LEU A 137 1.50 8.67 19.48
N VAL A 138 0.49 8.09 18.83
CA VAL A 138 -0.31 7.01 19.43
C VAL A 138 0.54 5.77 19.65
N ARG A 139 1.36 5.37 18.66
CA ARG A 139 2.25 4.21 18.78
C ARG A 139 3.17 4.35 19.98
N LYS A 140 3.87 5.49 20.10
CA LYS A 140 4.82 5.77 21.18
C LYS A 140 4.13 5.72 22.54
N ALA A 141 2.99 6.39 22.69
CA ALA A 141 2.24 6.38 23.95
C ALA A 141 1.82 4.95 24.36
N LEU A 142 1.42 4.13 23.39
CA LEU A 142 0.99 2.75 23.63
C LEU A 142 2.17 1.83 24.00
N GLU A 143 3.32 2.02 23.37
CA GLU A 143 4.58 1.32 23.70
C GLU A 143 5.05 1.65 25.12
N GLU A 144 5.04 2.93 25.50
CA GLU A 144 5.45 3.40 26.83
C GLU A 144 4.52 2.89 27.93
N GLN A 145 3.21 2.93 27.71
CA GLN A 145 2.22 2.55 28.73
C GLN A 145 2.10 1.04 28.95
N PHE A 146 2.11 0.25 27.87
CA PHE A 146 1.73 -1.17 27.95
C PHE A 146 2.86 -2.16 27.65
N TYR A 147 3.96 -1.70 27.05
CA TYR A 147 5.01 -2.58 26.55
C TYR A 147 6.41 -2.22 27.06
N ASN A 148 6.53 -1.35 28.07
CA ASN A 148 7.80 -0.89 28.64
C ASN A 148 8.76 -0.36 27.55
N GLY A 149 8.21 0.36 26.57
CA GLY A 149 8.96 0.91 25.43
C GLY A 149 9.37 -0.11 24.36
N LYS A 150 8.85 -1.35 24.40
CA LYS A 150 9.11 -2.36 23.36
C LYS A 150 8.18 -2.20 22.18
N ASP A 151 8.74 -2.36 20.98
CA ASP A 151 8.00 -2.42 19.73
C ASP A 151 7.17 -3.72 19.63
N CYS A 152 5.94 -3.68 20.15
CA CYS A 152 5.00 -4.81 20.17
C CYS A 152 3.55 -4.39 19.85
N THR A 153 3.36 -3.25 19.18
CA THR A 153 2.06 -2.58 19.07
C THR A 153 1.33 -2.80 17.75
N ASP A 154 1.98 -3.38 16.73
CA ASP A 154 1.42 -3.51 15.37
C ASP A 154 0.00 -4.08 15.35
N THR A 155 -0.26 -5.14 16.13
CA THR A 155 -1.59 -5.76 16.21
C THR A 155 -2.66 -4.78 16.70
N GLN A 156 -2.34 -3.95 17.70
CA GLN A 156 -3.27 -2.95 18.22
C GLN A 156 -3.43 -1.79 17.24
N MET A 157 -2.34 -1.34 16.62
CA MET A 157 -2.37 -0.28 15.61
C MET A 157 -3.27 -0.67 14.41
N TYR A 158 -3.20 -1.92 13.94
CA TYR A 158 -4.12 -2.42 12.91
C TYR A 158 -5.57 -2.42 13.38
N LYS A 159 -5.85 -2.88 14.61
CA LYS A 159 -7.21 -2.91 15.16
C LYS A 159 -7.80 -1.51 15.26
N MET A 160 -7.01 -0.53 15.72
CA MET A 160 -7.43 0.87 15.81
C MET A 160 -7.79 1.43 14.43
N ALA A 161 -6.93 1.27 13.42
CA ALA A 161 -7.26 1.69 12.06
C ALA A 161 -8.50 0.96 11.51
N GLY A 162 -8.58 -0.36 11.70
CA GLY A 162 -9.68 -1.19 11.20
C GLY A 162 -11.04 -0.81 11.80
N ASN A 163 -11.07 -0.44 13.08
CA ASN A 163 -12.26 -0.01 13.80
C ASN A 163 -12.57 1.48 13.63
N SER A 164 -11.64 2.28 13.09
CA SER A 164 -11.83 3.70 12.88
C SER A 164 -12.90 4.04 11.84
N ILE A 165 -13.23 5.32 11.76
CA ILE A 165 -14.02 5.94 10.72
C ILE A 165 -13.06 6.67 9.76
N VAL A 166 -13.41 6.75 8.48
CA VAL A 166 -12.64 7.52 7.50
C VAL A 166 -12.79 9.00 7.81
N ILE A 167 -11.68 9.69 8.09
CA ILE A 167 -11.69 11.05 8.64
C ILE A 167 -12.43 12.03 7.74
N GLN A 168 -12.19 11.98 6.43
CA GLN A 168 -12.83 12.88 5.46
C GLN A 168 -14.36 12.75 5.46
N VAL A 169 -14.89 11.55 5.73
CA VAL A 169 -16.34 11.33 5.86
C VAL A 169 -16.86 11.96 7.16
N ALA A 170 -16.15 11.76 8.26
CA ALA A 170 -16.52 12.36 9.55
C ALA A 170 -16.46 13.89 9.50
N GLU A 171 -15.41 14.46 8.90
CA GLU A 171 -15.25 15.91 8.70
C GLU A 171 -16.42 16.50 7.90
N SER A 172 -16.78 15.86 6.78
CA SER A 172 -17.92 16.27 5.96
C SER A 172 -19.24 16.33 6.74
N ILE A 173 -19.50 15.34 7.60
CA ILE A 173 -20.69 15.31 8.46
C ILE A 173 -20.63 16.45 9.49
N ILE A 174 -19.49 16.64 10.15
CA ILE A 174 -19.30 17.68 11.16
C ILE A 174 -19.42 19.09 10.56
N GLU A 175 -18.86 19.32 9.39
CA GLU A 175 -19.00 20.60 8.67
C GLU A 175 -20.45 20.91 8.33
N SER A 176 -21.21 19.89 7.91
CA SER A 176 -22.64 20.05 7.62
C SER A 176 -23.44 20.37 8.88
N LEU A 177 -23.03 19.84 10.04
CA LEU A 177 -23.62 20.18 11.34
C LEU A 177 -23.24 21.58 11.83
N LYS A 178 -22.01 22.05 11.54
CA LYS A 178 -21.57 23.40 11.94
C LYS A 178 -22.44 24.50 11.35
N GLY A 179 -22.93 24.34 10.11
CA GLY A 179 -23.84 25.30 9.47
C GLY A 179 -25.25 25.38 10.08
N ILE A 180 -25.54 24.57 11.10
CA ILE A 180 -26.82 24.58 11.84
C ILE A 180 -26.65 25.25 13.20
N LEU A 181 -25.47 25.10 13.81
CA LEU A 181 -25.15 25.64 15.13
C LEU A 181 -24.74 27.12 15.10
N TYR A 182 -24.30 27.62 13.94
CA TYR A 182 -23.87 28.99 13.68
C TYR A 182 -24.56 29.53 12.43
#